data_AF-A0A7S1REE9-F1
#
_entry.id   AF-A0A7S1REE9-F1
#
_cell.length_a   1.000
_cell.length_b   1.000
_cell.length_c   1.000
_cell.angle_alpha   90.00
_cell.angle_beta   90.00
_cell.angle_gamma   90.00
#
_symmetry.space_group_name_H-M   'P 1'
#
loop_
_entity.id
_entity.type
_entity.pdbx_description
1 polymer ?
#
loop_
_entity_poly.entity_id
_entity_poly.type
_entity_poly.pdbx_seq_one_letter_code
_entity_poly.pdbx_strand_id
1 'polypeptide(L)'
;DDTLCPSNWIRRNRPALSFFKPAPSDEQYQRPLRELQVHVEATLRLALKMGRVVIVTNAMEPWVETSCRNFLPQLTPLVSQIPVIYARSIFDMYSCDPSKNRASAARASSPGRALPGLYSS
;
A
#
# COMPACT_ATOMS: atom_id res chain seq x y z
N ASP A 1 -6.13 -2.39 6.96
CA ASP A 1 -5.69 -3.80 6.97
C ASP A 1 -6.46 -4.54 8.06
N ASP A 2 -6.93 -5.76 7.80
CA ASP A 2 -7.71 -6.63 8.72
C ASP A 2 -8.94 -6.00 9.42
N THR A 3 -9.33 -4.78 9.06
CA THR A 3 -10.62 -4.16 9.41
C THR A 3 -11.65 -4.36 8.32
N LEU A 4 -11.33 -4.00 7.07
CA LEU A 4 -12.23 -4.13 5.90
C LEU A 4 -11.72 -5.18 4.90
N CYS A 5 -10.41 -5.22 4.65
CA CYS A 5 -9.77 -6.22 3.80
C CYS A 5 -9.18 -7.35 4.67
N PRO A 6 -9.40 -8.64 4.34
CA PRO A 6 -8.98 -9.75 5.19
C PRO A 6 -7.52 -10.16 4.91
N SER A 7 -6.60 -9.21 5.07
CA SER A 7 -5.16 -9.33 4.77
C SER A 7 -4.48 -10.54 5.43
N ASN A 8 -4.83 -10.86 6.68
CA ASN A 8 -4.30 -12.05 7.36
C ASN A 8 -4.78 -13.35 6.73
N TRP A 9 -6.06 -13.44 6.36
CA TRP A 9 -6.60 -14.62 5.68
C TRP A 9 -5.94 -14.79 4.30
N ILE A 10 -5.77 -13.69 3.55
CA ILE A 10 -5.05 -13.73 2.26
C ILE A 10 -3.62 -14.26 2.43
N ARG A 11 -2.88 -13.81 3.46
CA ARG A 11 -1.52 -14.31 3.74
C ARG A 11 -1.48 -15.80 4.06
N ARG A 12 -2.46 -16.32 4.81
CA ARG A 12 -2.55 -17.74 5.19
C ARG A 12 -2.84 -18.67 4.01
N ASN A 13 -3.49 -18.16 2.96
CA ASN A 13 -3.87 -18.93 1.77
C ASN A 13 -2.88 -18.75 0.60
N ARG A 14 -1.64 -18.36 0.87
CA ARG A 14 -0.58 -18.38 -0.15
C ARG A 14 -0.20 -19.84 -0.48
N PRO A 15 0.14 -20.15 -1.75
CA PRO A 15 0.31 -19.22 -2.88
C PRO A 15 -0.98 -18.96 -3.68
N ALA A 16 -2.11 -19.59 -3.32
CA ALA A 16 -3.36 -19.48 -4.07
C ALA A 16 -3.85 -18.02 -4.12
N LEU A 17 -3.80 -17.33 -2.97
CA LEU A 17 -4.04 -15.89 -2.90
C LEU A 17 -2.73 -15.10 -2.87
N SER A 18 -2.69 -13.99 -3.58
CA SER A 18 -1.55 -13.08 -3.60
C SER A 18 -2.03 -11.65 -3.72
N PHE A 19 -1.41 -10.75 -2.98
CA PHE A 19 -1.74 -9.32 -3.01
C PHE A 19 -1.53 -8.66 -4.37
N PHE A 20 -0.74 -9.29 -5.25
CA PHE A 20 -0.34 -8.75 -6.55
C PHE A 20 -1.25 -9.19 -7.71
N LYS A 21 -2.26 -10.03 -7.46
CA LYS A 21 -3.20 -10.49 -8.49
C LYS A 21 -4.61 -10.66 -7.91
N PRO A 22 -5.67 -10.63 -8.74
CA PRO A 22 -7.01 -10.95 -8.29
C PRO A 22 -7.11 -12.34 -7.67
N ALA A 23 -8.04 -12.51 -6.73
CA ALA A 23 -8.37 -13.84 -6.20
C ALA A 23 -8.79 -14.77 -7.36
N PRO A 24 -8.37 -16.05 -7.34
CA PRO A 24 -8.76 -17.02 -8.36
C PRO A 24 -10.27 -17.26 -8.34
N SER A 25 -10.84 -17.71 -9.45
CA SER A 25 -12.29 -17.95 -9.59
C SER A 25 -12.83 -19.13 -8.78
N ASP A 26 -11.98 -19.80 -7.99
CA ASP A 26 -12.38 -20.92 -7.16
C ASP A 26 -13.33 -20.45 -6.02
N GLU A 27 -14.48 -21.11 -5.93
CA GLU A 27 -15.54 -20.79 -4.97
C GLU A 27 -15.08 -20.88 -3.51
N GLN A 28 -14.06 -21.69 -3.21
CA GLN A 28 -13.49 -21.74 -1.86
C GLN A 28 -12.95 -20.37 -1.40
N TYR A 29 -12.53 -19.52 -2.33
CA TYR A 29 -12.05 -18.16 -2.05
C TYR A 29 -13.07 -17.09 -2.43
N GLN A 30 -13.81 -17.28 -3.53
CA GLN A 30 -14.76 -16.27 -4.02
C GLN A 30 -15.96 -16.12 -3.09
N ARG A 31 -16.53 -17.22 -2.57
CA ARG A 31 -17.68 -17.15 -1.67
C ARG A 31 -17.43 -16.27 -0.44
N PRO A 32 -16.38 -16.52 0.40
CA PRO A 32 -16.14 -15.68 1.57
C PRO A 32 -15.81 -14.22 1.23
N LEU A 33 -15.14 -13.96 0.09
CA LEU A 33 -14.87 -12.59 -0.36
C LEU A 33 -16.15 -11.84 -0.74
N ARG A 34 -17.09 -12.50 -1.44
CA ARG A 34 -18.40 -11.91 -1.77
C ARG A 34 -19.24 -11.64 -0.51
N GLU A 35 -19.25 -12.55 0.45
CA GLU A 35 -19.95 -12.37 1.73
C GLU A 35 -19.37 -11.18 2.51
N LEU A 36 -18.04 -11.12 2.64
CA LEU A 36 -17.35 -10.00 3.29
C LEU A 36 -17.67 -8.67 2.59
N GLN A 37 -17.68 -8.66 1.27
CA GLN A 37 -17.96 -7.47 0.47
C GLN A 37 -19.35 -6.88 0.79
N VAL A 38 -20.39 -7.71 0.93
CA VAL A 38 -21.74 -7.24 1.30
C VAL A 38 -21.72 -6.55 2.67
N HIS A 39 -21.05 -7.14 3.66
CA HIS A 39 -20.97 -6.57 5.00
C HIS A 39 -20.15 -5.28 5.05
N VAL A 40 -19.02 -5.23 4.33
CA VAL A 40 -18.19 -4.03 4.24
C VAL A 40 -18.94 -2.90 3.54
N GLU A 41 -19.66 -3.19 2.45
CA GLU A 41 -20.48 -2.19 1.76
C GLU A 41 -21.54 -1.60 2.68
N ALA A 42 -22.32 -2.45 3.36
CA ALA A 42 -23.35 -2.02 4.29
C ALA A 42 -22.78 -1.15 5.42
N THR A 43 -21.63 -1.56 5.97
CA THR A 43 -20.92 -0.83 7.03
C THR A 43 -20.48 0.55 6.57
N LEU A 44 -19.81 0.63 5.41
CA LEU A 44 -19.33 1.90 4.86
C LEU A 44 -20.49 2.84 4.52
N ARG A 45 -21.57 2.31 3.92
CA ARG A 45 -22.76 3.10 3.60
C ARG A 45 -23.45 3.63 4.84
N LEU A 46 -23.56 2.82 5.90
CA LEU A 46 -24.13 3.27 7.16
C LEU A 46 -23.25 4.34 7.80
N ALA A 47 -21.94 4.15 7.85
CA ALA A 47 -21.01 5.13 8.38
C ALA A 47 -21.10 6.47 7.63
N LEU A 48 -21.17 6.43 6.29
CA LEU A 48 -21.34 7.62 5.44
C LEU A 48 -22.66 8.36 5.68
N LYS A 49 -23.73 7.64 6.05
CA LYS A 49 -25.00 8.26 6.45
C LYS A 49 -24.93 8.94 7.82
N MET A 50 -24.09 8.42 8.72
CA MET A 50 -23.93 8.94 10.08
C MET A 50 -22.97 10.13 10.16
N GLY A 51 -22.12 10.35 9.15
CA GLY A 51 -21.25 11.51 9.09
C GLY A 51 -20.09 11.36 8.10
N ARG A 52 -19.06 12.16 8.33
CA ARG A 52 -17.85 12.16 7.48
C ARG A 52 -17.00 10.92 7.75
N VAL A 53 -16.69 10.17 6.70
CA VAL A 53 -15.84 8.97 6.75
C VAL A 53 -14.52 9.24 6.04
N VAL A 54 -13.42 8.76 6.63
CA VAL A 54 -12.08 8.75 6.04
C VAL A 54 -11.46 7.39 6.33
N ILE A 55 -10.80 6.79 5.34
CA ILE A 55 -10.02 5.56 5.53
C ILE A 55 -8.60 5.96 5.91
N VAL A 56 -8.14 5.54 7.09
CA VAL A 56 -6.75 5.73 7.51
C VAL A 56 -6.06 4.37 7.56
N THR A 57 -4.88 4.27 6.95
CA THR A 57 -4.12 3.01 6.90
C THR A 57 -2.63 3.23 7.09
N ASN A 58 -1.97 2.28 7.75
CA ASN A 58 -0.51 2.23 7.90
C ASN A 58 0.18 1.44 6.76
N ALA A 59 -0.57 1.03 5.75
CA ALA A 59 -0.02 0.37 4.57
C ALA A 59 0.69 1.39 3.64
N MET A 60 1.40 0.87 2.65
CA MET A 60 1.93 1.70 1.56
C MET A 60 0.85 2.02 0.54
N GLU A 61 0.92 3.20 -0.06
CA GLU A 61 0.12 3.53 -1.24
C GLU A 61 0.58 2.68 -2.45
N PRO A 62 -0.32 2.18 -3.33
CA PRO A 62 -1.79 2.31 -3.35
C PRO A 62 -2.51 1.05 -2.82
N TRP A 63 -2.28 0.66 -1.55
CA TRP A 63 -2.80 -0.59 -0.98
C TRP A 63 -4.33 -0.67 -0.95
N VAL A 64 -5.04 0.42 -0.65
CA VAL A 64 -6.50 0.39 -0.51
C VAL A 64 -7.16 0.10 -1.85
N GLU A 65 -6.71 0.77 -2.91
CA GLU A 65 -7.23 0.60 -4.28
C GLU A 65 -6.88 -0.79 -4.81
N THR A 66 -5.64 -1.23 -4.58
CA THR A 66 -5.14 -2.53 -5.05
C THR A 66 -5.87 -3.68 -4.36
N SER A 67 -6.07 -3.60 -3.04
CA SER A 67 -6.77 -4.62 -2.28
C SER A 67 -8.26 -4.70 -2.63
N CYS A 68 -8.93 -3.56 -2.85
CA CYS A 68 -10.30 -3.55 -3.35
C CYS A 68 -10.39 -4.21 -4.71
N ARG A 69 -9.56 -3.81 -5.69
CA ARG A 69 -9.58 -4.39 -7.03
C ARG A 69 -9.38 -5.90 -7.04
N ASN A 70 -8.47 -6.40 -6.20
CA ASN A 70 -8.08 -7.80 -6.22
C ASN A 70 -9.01 -8.72 -5.42
N PHE A 71 -9.65 -8.21 -4.35
CA PHE A 71 -10.38 -9.05 -3.39
C PHE A 71 -11.81 -8.60 -3.13
N LEU A 72 -12.13 -7.31 -3.30
CA LEU A 72 -13.45 -6.74 -3.02
C LEU A 72 -13.89 -5.79 -4.16
N PRO A 73 -13.93 -6.27 -5.42
CA PRO A 73 -14.03 -5.40 -6.59
C PRO A 73 -15.31 -4.56 -6.64
N GLN A 74 -16.43 -5.03 -6.07
CA GLN A 74 -17.69 -4.25 -6.08
C GLN A 74 -17.63 -3.06 -5.11
N LEU A 75 -16.68 -3.04 -4.16
CA LEU A 75 -16.47 -1.87 -3.30
C LEU A 75 -15.70 -0.76 -4.00
N THR A 76 -15.01 -1.04 -5.11
CA THR A 76 -14.14 -0.06 -5.79
C THR A 76 -14.83 1.29 -6.04
N PRO A 77 -16.08 1.34 -6.56
CA PRO A 77 -16.76 2.61 -6.80
C PRO A 77 -17.15 3.35 -5.52
N LEU A 78 -17.41 2.63 -4.41
CA LEU A 78 -17.75 3.24 -3.13
C LEU A 78 -16.49 3.77 -2.43
N VAL A 79 -15.44 2.94 -2.37
CA VAL A 79 -14.18 3.27 -1.70
C VAL A 79 -13.46 4.41 -2.40
N SER A 80 -13.55 4.53 -3.73
CA SER A 80 -12.96 5.65 -4.47
C SER A 80 -13.56 7.02 -4.12
N GLN A 81 -14.75 7.05 -3.51
CA GLN A 81 -15.39 8.28 -3.04
C GLN A 81 -15.00 8.65 -1.61
N ILE A 82 -14.30 7.76 -0.89
CA ILE A 82 -13.90 7.97 0.50
C ILE A 82 -12.43 8.43 0.52
N PRO A 83 -12.11 9.56 1.16
CA PRO A 83 -10.72 9.99 1.30
C PRO A 83 -9.86 8.93 2.00
N VAL A 84 -8.68 8.65 1.44
CA VAL A 84 -7.71 7.70 2.01
C VAL A 84 -6.48 8.45 2.50
N ILE A 85 -6.09 8.19 3.75
CA ILE A 85 -4.88 8.71 4.37
C ILE A 85 -3.92 7.56 4.63
N TYR A 86 -2.78 7.58 3.93
CA TYR A 86 -1.66 6.67 4.14
C TYR A 86 -0.75 7.25 5.24
N ALA A 87 -1.05 6.91 6.49
CA ALA A 87 -0.37 7.45 7.67
C ALA A 87 1.14 7.19 7.67
N ARG A 88 1.58 6.04 7.11
CA ARG A 88 3.00 5.72 6.95
C ARG A 88 3.73 6.75 6.11
N SER A 89 3.19 7.09 4.93
CA SER A 89 3.80 8.05 4.01
C SER A 89 3.96 9.42 4.67
N ILE A 90 2.94 9.84 5.42
CA ILE A 90 2.96 11.09 6.20
C ILE A 90 4.05 11.03 7.27
N PHE A 91 4.10 9.96 8.05
CA PHE A 91 5.12 9.78 9.09
C PHE A 91 6.54 9.81 8.50
N ASP A 92 6.78 9.12 7.39
CA ASP A 92 8.09 9.07 6.74
C ASP A 92 8.53 10.46 6.24
N MET A 93 7.60 11.27 5.72
CA MET A 93 7.88 12.66 5.32
C MET A 93 8.31 13.54 6.51
N TYR A 94 7.62 13.44 7.65
CA TYR A 94 7.91 14.26 8.83
C TYR A 94 9.04 13.72 9.71
N SER A 95 9.34 12.42 9.63
CA SER A 95 10.38 11.76 10.42
C SER A 95 11.76 11.79 9.76
N CYS A 96 11.89 12.51 8.64
CA CYS A 96 13.18 12.81 8.03
C CYS A 96 13.94 13.79 8.95
N ASP A 97 14.63 13.23 9.95
CA ASP A 97 15.68 13.92 10.69
C ASP A 97 16.77 14.31 9.69
N PRO A 98 17.11 15.61 9.52
CA PRO A 98 18.18 16.04 8.63
C PRO A 98 19.54 15.39 8.96
N SER A 99 19.71 14.79 10.14
CA SER A 99 20.90 14.04 10.52
C SER A 99 21.12 12.73 9.72
N LYS A 100 20.06 12.10 9.18
CA LYS A 100 20.18 10.81 8.45
C LYS A 100 20.62 10.97 6.99
N ASN A 101 20.57 12.18 6.43
CA ASN A 101 21.01 12.45 5.05
C ASN A 101 22.54 12.53 4.88
N ARG A 102 23.33 12.51 5.95
CA ARG A 102 24.80 12.52 5.84
C ARG A 102 25.40 11.16 5.46
N ALA A 103 24.72 10.04 5.74
CA ALA A 103 25.22 8.71 5.38
C ALA A 103 25.16 8.45 3.87
N SER A 104 24.21 9.06 3.15
CA SER A 104 24.05 8.91 1.70
C SER A 104 24.91 9.90 0.90
N ALA A 105 25.21 11.08 1.47
CA ALA A 105 26.06 12.09 0.82
C ALA A 105 27.57 11.77 0.95
N ALA A 106 27.99 11.03 1.98
CA ALA A 106 29.38 10.63 2.17
C ALA A 106 29.90 9.61 1.12
N ARG A 107 29.03 9.06 0.27
CA ARG A 107 29.43 8.16 -0.83
C ARG A 107 29.68 8.89 -2.16
N ALA A 108 29.45 10.20 -2.23
CA ALA A 108 29.56 11.01 -3.44
C ALA A 108 30.75 12.00 -3.42
N SER A 109 31.70 11.87 -2.48
CA SER A 109 32.92 12.69 -2.49
C SER A 109 34.12 11.89 -2.01
N SER A 110 34.69 11.11 -2.92
CA SER A 110 36.12 10.77 -2.86
C SER A 110 36.88 11.73 -3.78
N PRO A 111 37.78 12.57 -3.27
CA PRO A 111 38.72 13.32 -4.10
C PRO A 111 39.98 12.47 -4.36
N GLY A 112 40.41 12.44 -5.63
CA GLY A 112 41.81 12.23 -5.98
C GLY A 112 42.24 10.79 -6.33
N ARG A 113 42.46 10.55 -7.62
CA ARG A 113 43.66 9.84 -8.07
C ARG A 113 44.14 10.43 -9.40
N ALA A 114 45.37 10.96 -9.37
CA ALA A 114 46.05 11.64 -10.45
C ALA A 114 46.28 10.75 -11.68
N LEU A 115 46.19 11.34 -12.87
CA LEU A 115 46.71 10.77 -14.11
C LEU A 115 48.19 11.17 -14.25
N PRO A 116 49.14 10.23 -14.37
CA PRO A 116 50.49 10.56 -14.81
C PRO A 116 50.47 10.76 -16.33
N GLY A 117 50.83 11.98 -16.76
CA GLY A 117 51.03 12.28 -18.17
C GLY A 117 52.29 11.61 -18.73
N LEU A 118 52.33 11.50 -20.05
CA LEU A 118 53.59 11.52 -20.80
C LEU A 118 53.37 12.29 -22.10
N TYR A 119 54.20 13.30 -22.29
CA TYR A 119 54.32 14.12 -23.49
C TYR A 119 55.43 13.56 -24.39
N SER A 120 55.32 13.93 -25.68
CA SER A 120 56.37 14.03 -26.71
C SER A 120 56.80 12.72 -27.38
N SER A 121 56.96 12.64 -28.71
CA SER A 121 57.17 13.67 -29.74
C SER A 121 56.40 13.39 -31.02
#